data_AF-A0A9D0YVI9-F1
#
_entry.id   AF-A0A9D0YVI9-F1
#
_cell.length_a   1.000
_cell.length_b   1.000
_cell.length_c   1.000
_cell.angle_alpha   90.00
_cell.angle_beta   90.00
_cell.angle_gamma   90.00
#
_symmetry.space_group_name_H-M   'P 1'
#
loop_
_entity.id
_entity.type
_entity.pdbx_description
1 polymer ?
#
loop_
_entity_poly.entity_id
_entity_poly.type
_entity_poly.pdbx_seq_one_letter_code
_entity_poly.pdbx_strand_id
1 'polypeptide(L)'
;MRFPRSGQTSFPKRLTAGFLVGLACLLPGVSGGTLAASLGYYEPAVAAISGFLRARRQSFLYLLPLGLGGCAGVLVSALLLSRWMESAQTQVVCVFLGMVGGSLPSLWKSAHPDTPRPWHCLLSLLGIGVTLLLFLLERGAVEKAALPMGPLQAVLAGVIVAAGTVVPGVSGSFVLLYLGWYTPLMRALASMELRLVAPVCVGFGLAALLLFRAMDGLFRRWRRETLSVVLGFVVSSMALVFPGDFFGPRWPVNLALTAAGVAVGYAMGRMEKK
;
A
#
# COMPACT_ATOMS: atom_id res chain seq x y z
N MET A 1 6.48 -19.31 14.80
CA MET A 1 5.50 -18.31 14.31
C MET A 1 4.79 -17.74 15.51
N ARG A 2 5.05 -16.48 15.88
CA ARG A 2 4.17 -15.79 16.83
C ARG A 2 3.08 -15.14 15.99
N PHE A 3 1.99 -15.88 15.74
CA PHE A 3 0.73 -15.19 15.52
C PHE A 3 0.49 -14.28 16.74
N PRO A 4 -0.03 -13.06 16.57
CA PRO A 4 -0.37 -12.24 17.72
C PRO A 4 -1.18 -13.09 18.70
N ARG A 5 -0.62 -13.30 19.90
CA ARG A 5 -1.21 -14.07 20.99
C ARG A 5 -2.59 -13.47 21.26
N SER A 6 -3.65 -14.24 20.97
CA SER A 6 -5.00 -14.27 21.59
C SER A 6 -5.68 -12.99 22.11
N GLY A 7 -5.19 -11.79 21.82
CA GLY A 7 -5.88 -10.49 21.93
C GLY A 7 -6.29 -9.98 20.54
N GLN A 8 -6.53 -10.92 19.62
CA GLN A 8 -6.83 -10.67 18.22
C GLN A 8 -8.01 -9.72 18.08
N THR A 9 -7.71 -8.48 17.67
CA THR A 9 -8.64 -7.43 17.21
C THR A 9 -9.94 -8.01 16.66
N SER A 10 -11.08 -7.63 17.24
CA SER A 10 -12.40 -8.09 16.85
C SER A 10 -12.62 -8.02 15.33
N PHE A 11 -13.31 -9.01 14.77
CA PHE A 11 -13.74 -9.08 13.36
C PHE A 11 -14.09 -7.70 12.74
N PRO A 12 -14.91 -6.84 13.40
CA PRO A 12 -15.23 -5.50 12.88
C PRO A 12 -14.01 -4.60 12.68
N LYS A 13 -13.01 -4.60 13.58
CA LYS A 13 -11.81 -3.76 13.41
C LYS A 13 -11.04 -4.11 12.14
N ARG A 14 -10.90 -5.41 11.84
CA ARG A 14 -10.22 -5.89 10.63
C ARG A 14 -11.04 -5.60 9.38
N LEU A 15 -12.37 -5.72 9.48
CA LEU A 15 -13.28 -5.36 8.40
C LEU A 15 -13.14 -3.87 8.05
N THR A 16 -13.14 -2.98 9.05
CA THR A 16 -12.94 -1.54 8.84
C THR A 16 -11.55 -1.22 8.29
N ALA A 17 -10.49 -1.84 8.83
CA ALA A 17 -9.14 -1.65 8.30
C ALA A 17 -9.02 -2.11 6.85
N GLY A 18 -9.59 -3.27 6.53
CA GLY A 18 -9.68 -3.78 5.17
C GLY A 18 -10.43 -2.81 4.26
N PHE A 19 -11.57 -2.30 4.71
CA PHE A 19 -12.36 -1.32 3.97
C PHE A 19 -11.57 -0.06 3.65
N LEU A 20 -10.87 0.53 4.62
CA LEU A 20 -10.04 1.71 4.38
C LEU A 20 -8.87 1.43 3.44
N VAL A 21 -8.21 0.27 3.57
CA VAL A 21 -7.15 -0.17 2.65
C VAL A 21 -7.69 -0.35 1.23
N GLY A 22 -8.85 -0.99 1.10
CA GLY A 22 -9.54 -1.16 -0.18
C GLY A 22 -9.95 0.18 -0.78
N LEU A 23 -10.35 1.15 0.04
CA LEU A 23 -10.66 2.49 -0.44
C LEU A 23 -9.42 3.20 -0.99
N ALA A 24 -8.27 3.03 -0.32
CA ALA A 24 -7.00 3.60 -0.77
C ALA A 24 -6.51 3.01 -2.10
N CYS A 25 -6.77 1.72 -2.37
CA CYS A 25 -6.17 1.02 -3.51
C CYS A 25 -6.48 1.62 -4.89
N LEU A 26 -7.60 2.32 -5.06
CA LEU A 26 -7.98 2.91 -6.35
C LEU A 26 -7.67 4.41 -6.45
N LEU A 27 -7.22 5.05 -5.37
CA LEU A 27 -7.01 6.49 -5.37
C LEU A 27 -5.62 6.82 -5.92
N PRO A 28 -5.52 7.69 -6.94
CA PRO A 28 -4.23 8.06 -7.53
C PRO A 28 -3.29 8.62 -6.46
N GLY A 29 -2.07 8.07 -6.41
CA GLY A 29 -1.06 8.46 -5.43
C GLY A 29 -1.20 7.82 -4.04
N VAL A 30 -2.35 7.23 -3.69
CA VAL A 30 -2.53 6.60 -2.38
C VAL A 30 -2.21 5.09 -2.46
N SER A 31 -1.17 4.65 -1.76
CA SER A 31 -0.81 3.22 -1.70
C SER A 31 -1.55 2.49 -0.58
N GLY A 32 -2.40 1.51 -0.93
CA GLY A 32 -3.12 0.68 0.04
C GLY A 32 -2.19 -0.07 1.02
N GLY A 33 -1.02 -0.52 0.55
CA GLY A 33 0.01 -1.13 1.41
C GLY A 33 0.60 -0.15 2.42
N THR A 34 0.76 1.12 2.03
CA THR A 34 1.22 2.21 2.91
C THR A 34 0.18 2.52 3.98
N LEU A 35 -1.10 2.58 3.61
CA LEU A 35 -2.18 2.74 4.58
C LEU A 35 -2.26 1.53 5.53
N ALA A 36 -2.20 0.30 5.01
CA ALA A 36 -2.19 -0.92 5.82
C ALA A 36 -1.02 -0.95 6.81
N ALA A 37 0.15 -0.46 6.41
CA ALA A 37 1.33 -0.37 7.25
C ALA A 37 1.18 0.70 8.33
N SER A 38 0.66 1.86 7.97
CA SER A 38 0.38 2.95 8.91
C SER A 38 -0.64 2.53 9.97
N LEU A 39 -1.63 1.72 9.60
CA LEU A 39 -2.66 1.18 10.50
C LEU A 39 -2.21 -0.07 11.29
N GLY A 40 -0.99 -0.58 11.05
CA GLY A 40 -0.45 -1.77 11.73
C GLY A 40 -0.99 -3.12 11.24
N TYR A 41 -1.78 -3.14 10.18
CA TYR A 41 -2.36 -4.38 9.62
C TYR A 41 -1.46 -5.03 8.55
N TYR A 42 -0.45 -4.32 8.04
CA TYR A 42 0.45 -4.85 7.02
C TYR A 42 1.34 -6.00 7.51
N GLU A 43 2.11 -5.81 8.59
CA GLU A 43 3.01 -6.85 9.13
C GLU A 43 2.26 -8.17 9.45
N PRO A 44 1.12 -8.16 10.16
CA PRO A 44 0.40 -9.39 10.45
C PRO A 44 -0.30 -9.99 9.20
N ALA A 45 -0.71 -9.17 8.23
CA ALA A 45 -1.22 -9.67 6.95
C ALA A 45 -0.13 -10.38 6.14
N VAL A 46 1.07 -9.79 6.05
CA VAL A 46 2.24 -10.42 5.41
C VAL A 46 2.57 -11.75 6.08
N ALA A 47 2.57 -11.80 7.42
CA ALA A 47 2.81 -13.04 8.17
C ALA A 47 1.71 -14.11 7.94
N ALA A 48 0.44 -13.69 7.84
CA ALA A 48 -0.68 -14.59 7.54
C ALA A 48 -0.59 -15.15 6.12
N ILE A 49 -0.20 -14.33 5.13
CA ILE A 49 -0.03 -14.76 3.74
C ILE A 49 1.19 -15.69 3.61
N SER A 50 2.34 -15.32 4.16
CA SER A 50 3.57 -16.13 4.10
C SER A 50 3.42 -17.48 4.82
N GLY A 51 2.65 -17.50 5.91
CA GLY A 51 2.38 -18.64 6.77
C GLY A 51 1.12 -19.44 6.41
N PHE A 52 0.40 -19.06 5.36
CA PHE A 52 -0.93 -19.60 5.05
C PHE A 52 -0.96 -21.13 4.97
N LEU A 53 0.02 -21.74 4.30
CA LEU A 53 0.08 -23.21 4.17
C LEU A 53 0.36 -23.93 5.51
N ARG A 54 1.05 -23.28 6.45
CA ARG A 54 1.40 -23.88 7.75
C ARG A 54 0.29 -23.72 8.79
N ALA A 55 -0.46 -22.61 8.72
CA ALA A 55 -1.51 -22.28 9.68
C ALA A 55 -2.77 -21.81 8.94
N ARG A 56 -3.31 -22.67 8.07
CA ARG A 56 -4.40 -22.35 7.12
C ARG A 56 -5.61 -21.73 7.81
N ARG A 57 -6.11 -22.35 8.87
CA ARG A 57 -7.29 -21.86 9.60
C ARG A 57 -7.05 -20.48 10.22
N GLN A 58 -5.93 -20.28 10.91
CA GLN A 58 -5.62 -19.02 11.59
C GLN A 58 -5.37 -17.88 10.58
N SER A 59 -4.63 -18.19 9.51
CA SER A 59 -4.35 -17.24 8.44
C SER A 59 -5.63 -16.85 7.70
N PHE A 60 -6.49 -17.83 7.39
CA PHE A 60 -7.79 -17.57 6.76
C PHE A 60 -8.71 -16.73 7.66
N LEU A 61 -8.85 -17.07 8.94
CA LEU A 61 -9.66 -16.29 9.89
C LEU A 61 -9.12 -14.87 10.13
N TYR A 62 -7.81 -14.66 9.95
CA TYR A 62 -7.20 -13.34 9.97
C TYR A 62 -7.52 -12.55 8.70
N LEU A 63 -7.29 -13.16 7.54
CA LEU A 63 -7.41 -12.52 6.22
C LEU A 63 -8.86 -12.33 5.78
N LEU A 64 -9.80 -13.17 6.23
CA LEU A 64 -11.20 -13.12 5.81
C LEU A 64 -11.86 -11.75 6.07
N PRO A 65 -11.91 -11.21 7.30
CA PRO A 65 -12.50 -9.89 7.52
C PRO A 65 -11.73 -8.77 6.82
N LEU A 66 -10.39 -8.86 6.77
CA LEU A 66 -9.56 -7.87 6.08
C LEU A 66 -9.83 -7.85 4.56
N GLY A 67 -9.97 -9.03 3.95
CA GLY A 67 -10.28 -9.22 2.54
C GLY A 67 -11.71 -8.81 2.21
N LEU A 68 -12.70 -9.17 3.02
CA LEU A 68 -14.09 -8.73 2.84
C LEU A 68 -14.20 -7.20 2.90
N GLY A 69 -13.53 -6.59 3.89
CA GLY A 69 -13.43 -5.14 3.99
C GLY A 69 -12.76 -4.56 2.74
N GLY A 70 -11.61 -5.10 2.35
CA GLY A 70 -10.87 -4.70 1.16
C GLY A 70 -11.71 -4.73 -0.11
N CYS A 71 -12.40 -5.84 -0.37
CA CYS A 71 -13.30 -5.96 -1.52
C CYS A 71 -14.42 -4.91 -1.47
N ALA A 72 -15.08 -4.73 -0.31
CA ALA A 72 -16.10 -3.71 -0.16
C ALA A 72 -15.55 -2.28 -0.38
N GLY A 73 -14.35 -1.99 0.12
CA GLY A 73 -13.66 -0.71 -0.06
C GLY A 73 -13.28 -0.45 -1.52
N VAL A 74 -12.79 -1.46 -2.23
CA VAL A 74 -12.51 -1.36 -3.67
C VAL A 74 -13.80 -1.11 -4.46
N LEU A 75 -14.88 -1.82 -4.15
CA LEU A 75 -16.18 -1.62 -4.82
C LEU A 75 -16.72 -0.21 -4.57
N VAL A 76 -16.71 0.26 -3.33
CA VAL A 76 -17.14 1.62 -2.99
C VAL A 76 -16.24 2.65 -3.68
N SER A 77 -14.93 2.43 -3.72
CA SER A 77 -14.03 3.35 -4.42
C SER A 77 -14.24 3.34 -5.92
N ALA A 78 -14.51 2.21 -6.55
CA ALA A 78 -14.85 2.16 -7.97
C ALA A 78 -16.13 2.95 -8.29
N LEU A 79 -17.13 2.89 -7.40
CA LEU A 79 -18.37 3.67 -7.51
C LEU A 79 -18.15 5.17 -7.25
N LEU A 80 -17.28 5.52 -6.29
CA LEU A 80 -16.90 6.90 -6.02
C LEU A 80 -16.06 7.47 -7.17
N LEU A 81 -15.06 6.73 -7.66
CA LEU A 81 -14.23 7.15 -8.79
C LEU A 81 -15.07 7.42 -10.04
N SER A 82 -16.02 6.54 -10.35
CA SER A 82 -16.87 6.72 -11.54
C SER A 82 -17.85 7.89 -11.45
N ARG A 83 -18.12 8.43 -10.25
CA ARG A 83 -19.10 9.51 -10.06
C ARG A 83 -18.51 10.84 -9.54
N TRP A 84 -17.39 10.80 -8.83
CA TRP A 84 -16.89 11.90 -7.99
C TRP A 84 -15.47 12.39 -8.35
N MET A 85 -14.71 11.67 -9.19
CA MET A 85 -13.33 12.08 -9.50
C MET A 85 -13.24 13.42 -10.22
N GLU A 86 -14.27 13.87 -10.93
CA GLU A 86 -14.24 15.17 -11.60
C GLU A 86 -14.41 16.38 -10.65
N SER A 87 -14.99 16.20 -9.45
CA SER A 87 -15.37 17.33 -8.59
C SER A 87 -14.91 17.25 -7.13
N ALA A 88 -14.44 16.09 -6.66
CA ALA A 88 -14.12 15.85 -5.25
C ALA A 88 -12.77 15.15 -4.98
N GLN A 89 -11.88 15.05 -5.97
CA GLN A 89 -10.59 14.36 -5.84
C GLN A 89 -9.76 14.89 -4.65
N THR A 90 -9.66 16.21 -4.53
CA THR A 90 -8.92 16.90 -3.47
C THR A 90 -9.44 16.54 -2.08
N GLN A 91 -10.76 16.51 -1.91
CA GLN A 91 -11.43 16.20 -0.65
C GLN A 91 -11.14 14.76 -0.22
N VAL A 92 -11.20 13.82 -1.16
CA VAL A 92 -10.89 12.42 -0.89
C VAL A 92 -9.43 12.30 -0.44
N VAL A 93 -8.48 12.86 -1.21
CA VAL A 93 -7.06 12.86 -0.83
C VAL A 93 -6.83 13.47 0.54
N CYS A 94 -7.53 14.56 0.90
CA CYS A 94 -7.44 15.21 2.21
C CYS A 94 -7.82 14.25 3.36
N VAL A 95 -8.89 13.45 3.20
CA VAL A 95 -9.29 12.44 4.20
C VAL A 95 -8.19 11.38 4.35
N PHE A 96 -7.64 10.87 3.24
CA PHE A 96 -6.57 9.86 3.28
C PHE A 96 -5.29 10.38 3.91
N LEU A 97 -4.86 11.57 3.51
CA LEU A 97 -3.70 12.22 4.10
C LEU A 97 -3.89 12.44 5.60
N GLY A 98 -5.10 12.81 6.02
CA GLY A 98 -5.48 12.85 7.42
C GLY A 98 -5.34 11.49 8.12
N MET A 99 -5.93 10.42 7.56
CA MET A 99 -5.88 9.08 8.16
C MET A 99 -4.46 8.53 8.31
N VAL A 100 -3.64 8.66 7.27
CA VAL A 100 -2.22 8.26 7.33
C VAL A 100 -1.46 9.13 8.32
N GLY A 101 -1.70 10.46 8.31
CA GLY A 101 -1.08 11.39 9.26
C GLY A 101 -1.46 11.11 10.71
N GLY A 102 -2.71 10.75 10.98
CA GLY A 102 -3.18 10.39 12.31
C GLY A 102 -2.59 9.07 12.84
N SER A 103 -2.22 8.15 11.95
CA SER A 103 -1.62 6.87 12.33
C SER A 103 -0.08 6.91 12.43
N LEU A 104 0.57 7.94 11.86
CA LEU A 104 2.03 8.16 11.95
C LEU A 104 2.60 8.06 13.38
N PRO A 105 1.99 8.64 14.43
CA PRO A 105 2.52 8.51 15.79
C PRO A 105 2.57 7.06 16.27
N SER A 106 1.60 6.22 15.85
CA SER A 106 1.61 4.80 16.21
C SER A 106 2.74 4.07 15.49
N LEU A 107 2.90 4.32 14.19
CA LEU A 107 3.94 3.75 13.35
C LEU A 107 5.35 4.18 13.82
N TRP A 108 5.52 5.46 14.14
CA TRP A 108 6.74 6.00 14.73
C TRP A 108 7.11 5.26 16.01
N LYS A 109 6.16 5.11 16.95
CA LYS A 109 6.38 4.38 18.19
C LYS A 109 6.66 2.88 17.97
N SER A 110 6.11 2.29 16.91
CA SER A 110 6.38 0.88 16.56
C SER A 110 7.78 0.70 15.95
N ALA A 111 8.28 1.67 15.19
CA ALA A 111 9.64 1.71 14.65
C ALA A 111 10.68 2.08 15.73
N HIS A 112 10.33 3.02 16.61
CA HIS A 112 11.17 3.59 17.66
C HIS A 112 10.48 3.43 19.03
N PRO A 113 10.43 2.21 19.60
CA PRO A 113 9.80 1.98 20.91
C PRO A 113 10.57 2.63 22.06
N ASP A 114 11.88 2.81 21.87
CA ASP A 114 12.83 3.45 22.79
C ASP A 114 13.36 4.74 22.14
N THR A 115 14.36 5.39 22.75
CA THR A 115 15.04 6.56 22.15
C THR A 115 15.48 6.26 20.72
N PRO A 116 15.10 7.10 19.72
CA PRO A 116 15.42 6.83 18.32
C PRO A 116 16.93 6.84 18.13
N ARG A 117 17.46 5.73 17.63
CA ARG A 117 18.88 5.61 17.28
C ARG A 117 19.12 6.33 15.94
N PRO A 118 20.25 7.03 15.76
CA PRO A 118 20.58 7.71 14.51
C PRO A 118 20.48 6.80 13.27
N TRP A 119 20.83 5.51 13.42
CA TRP A 119 20.70 4.50 12.38
C TRP A 119 19.26 4.31 11.88
N HIS A 120 18.27 4.29 12.77
CA HIS A 120 16.87 4.12 12.37
C HIS A 120 16.35 5.38 11.65
N CYS A 121 16.76 6.57 12.09
CA CYS A 121 16.47 7.80 11.38
C CYS A 121 17.08 7.80 9.97
N LEU A 122 18.32 7.31 9.81
CA LEU A 122 18.96 7.14 8.49
C LEU A 122 18.18 6.17 7.60
N LEU A 123 17.63 5.09 8.16
CA LEU A 123 16.78 4.15 7.42
C LEU A 123 15.45 4.77 6.97
N SER A 124 14.85 5.65 7.80
CA SER A 124 13.68 6.43 7.36
C SER A 124 14.04 7.41 6.25
N LEU A 125 15.20 8.07 6.32
CA LEU A 125 15.70 8.92 5.24
C LEU A 125 15.97 8.12 3.95
N LEU A 126 16.49 6.89 4.07
CA LEU A 126 16.64 5.97 2.95
C LEU A 126 15.29 5.66 2.30
N GLY A 127 14.27 5.35 3.11
CA GLY A 127 12.92 5.12 2.61
C GLY A 127 12.38 6.32 1.83
N ILE A 128 12.52 7.53 2.38
CA ILE A 128 12.17 8.79 1.71
C ILE A 128 12.94 8.96 0.40
N GLY A 129 14.26 8.75 0.42
CA GLY A 129 15.13 8.90 -0.75
C GLY A 129 14.74 7.94 -1.88
N VAL A 130 14.42 6.68 -1.56
CA VAL A 130 13.96 5.70 -2.54
C VAL A 130 12.61 6.10 -3.14
N THR A 131 11.65 6.51 -2.32
CA THR A 131 10.32 6.93 -2.84
C THR A 131 10.42 8.20 -3.68
N LEU A 132 11.22 9.19 -3.26
CA LEU A 132 11.46 10.41 -4.02
C LEU A 132 12.19 10.12 -5.34
N LEU A 133 13.20 9.24 -5.33
CA LEU A 133 13.89 8.82 -6.54
C LEU A 133 12.92 8.17 -7.52
N LEU A 134 12.09 7.23 -7.05
CA LEU A 134 11.07 6.58 -7.88
C LEU A 134 10.09 7.60 -8.46
N PHE A 135 9.66 8.57 -7.67
CA PHE A 135 8.76 9.65 -8.12
C PHE A 135 9.40 10.58 -9.15
N LEU A 136 10.67 10.95 -8.98
CA LEU A 136 11.40 11.77 -9.95
C LEU A 136 11.60 11.03 -11.27
N LEU A 137 11.93 9.74 -11.19
CA LEU A 137 12.02 8.88 -12.36
C LEU A 137 10.66 8.74 -13.06
N GLU A 138 9.56 8.67 -12.30
CA GLU A 138 8.18 8.66 -12.82
C GLU A 138 7.83 9.93 -13.59
N ARG A 139 8.13 11.11 -13.04
CA ARG A 139 7.93 12.38 -13.75
C ARG A 139 8.80 12.54 -14.99
N GLY A 140 10.00 11.96 -14.98
CA GLY A 140 10.93 11.99 -16.11
C GLY A 140 10.65 10.93 -17.17
N ALA A 141 9.84 9.91 -16.87
CA ALA A 141 9.48 8.88 -17.82
C ALA A 141 8.40 9.38 -18.77
N VAL A 142 8.82 9.82 -19.95
CA VAL A 142 7.94 9.88 -21.12
C VAL A 142 7.50 8.44 -21.41
N GLU A 143 6.20 8.21 -21.63
CA GLU A 143 5.69 6.91 -22.07
C GLU A 143 6.50 6.48 -23.31
N LYS A 144 7.41 5.52 -23.13
CA LYS A 144 8.20 5.02 -24.26
C LYS A 144 7.25 4.31 -25.20
N ALA A 145 7.56 4.38 -26.49
CA ALA A 145 6.84 3.62 -27.51
C ALA A 145 6.67 2.17 -27.05
N ALA A 146 5.44 1.66 -27.15
CA ALA A 146 5.09 0.34 -26.66
C ALA A 146 6.04 -0.72 -27.24
N LEU A 147 6.78 -1.39 -26.37
CA LEU A 147 7.66 -2.48 -26.80
C LEU A 147 6.82 -3.75 -26.98
N PRO A 148 7.13 -4.60 -27.97
CA PRO A 148 6.48 -5.89 -28.10
C PRO A 148 6.72 -6.72 -26.82
N MET A 149 5.62 -7.18 -26.23
CA MET A 149 5.64 -8.02 -25.04
C MET A 149 5.44 -9.48 -25.44
N GLY A 150 6.46 -10.30 -25.26
CA GLY A 150 6.37 -11.75 -25.38
C GLY A 150 6.07 -12.41 -24.02
N PRO A 151 5.94 -13.75 -23.98
CA PRO A 151 5.64 -14.50 -22.75
C PRO A 151 6.67 -14.31 -21.64
N LEU A 152 7.97 -14.19 -21.97
CA LEU A 152 9.01 -13.93 -20.97
C LEU A 152 8.88 -12.55 -20.34
N GLN A 153 8.68 -11.52 -21.17
CA GLN A 153 8.43 -10.15 -20.72
C GLN A 153 7.15 -10.08 -19.88
N ALA A 154 6.12 -10.85 -20.24
CA ALA A 154 4.90 -11.01 -19.46
C ALA A 154 5.17 -11.61 -18.06
N VAL A 155 5.99 -12.65 -17.94
CA VAL A 155 6.43 -13.17 -16.62
C VAL A 155 7.14 -12.08 -15.82
N LEU A 156 8.11 -11.39 -16.42
CA LEU A 156 8.87 -10.32 -15.75
C LEU A 156 7.97 -9.15 -15.33
N ALA A 157 6.99 -8.79 -16.17
CA ALA A 157 5.98 -7.80 -15.83
C ALA A 157 5.18 -8.24 -14.61
N GLY A 158 4.79 -9.51 -14.53
CA GLY A 158 4.17 -10.09 -13.33
C GLY A 158 5.04 -9.95 -12.07
N VAL A 159 6.35 -10.18 -12.18
CA VAL A 159 7.30 -9.98 -11.07
C VAL A 159 7.34 -8.51 -10.61
N ILE A 160 7.38 -7.58 -11.57
CA ILE A 160 7.38 -6.12 -11.29
C ILE A 160 6.08 -5.70 -10.60
N VAL A 161 4.93 -6.18 -11.10
CA VAL A 161 3.62 -5.93 -10.47
C VAL A 161 3.61 -6.50 -9.05
N ALA A 162 4.13 -7.71 -8.82
CA ALA A 162 4.21 -8.28 -7.48
C ALA A 162 5.11 -7.44 -6.55
N ALA A 163 6.24 -6.95 -7.03
CA ALA A 163 7.13 -6.08 -6.26
C ALA A 163 6.41 -4.78 -5.82
N GLY A 164 5.72 -4.11 -6.76
CA GLY A 164 4.97 -2.89 -6.45
C GLY A 164 3.74 -3.13 -5.55
N THR A 165 3.13 -4.30 -5.61
CA THR A 165 1.98 -4.63 -4.75
C THR A 165 2.40 -5.05 -3.35
N VAL A 166 3.48 -5.82 -3.22
CA VAL A 166 3.92 -6.36 -1.93
C VAL A 166 4.73 -5.32 -1.15
N VAL A 167 5.66 -4.61 -1.79
CA VAL A 167 6.56 -3.67 -1.09
C VAL A 167 5.85 -2.32 -0.92
N PRO A 168 5.63 -1.83 0.31
CA PRO A 168 4.94 -0.56 0.54
C PRO A 168 5.74 0.59 -0.06
N GLY A 169 5.05 1.56 -0.67
CA GLY A 169 5.66 2.76 -1.26
C GLY A 169 6.30 2.57 -2.64
N VAL A 170 6.31 1.37 -3.23
CA VAL A 170 6.86 1.14 -4.58
C VAL A 170 5.72 1.05 -5.60
N SER A 171 5.71 1.92 -6.61
CA SER A 171 4.76 1.83 -7.73
C SER A 171 5.28 0.87 -8.81
N GLY A 172 4.68 -0.31 -8.93
CA GLY A 172 5.03 -1.28 -9.99
C GLY A 172 4.69 -0.77 -11.40
N SER A 173 3.67 0.09 -11.50
CA SER A 173 3.21 0.69 -12.75
C SER A 173 4.26 1.58 -13.40
N PHE A 174 5.04 2.30 -12.60
CA PHE A 174 6.12 3.17 -13.10
C PHE A 174 7.18 2.37 -13.86
N VAL A 175 7.67 1.28 -13.29
CA VAL A 175 8.71 0.44 -13.92
C VAL A 175 8.19 -0.11 -15.25
N LEU A 176 6.91 -0.49 -15.31
CA LEU A 176 6.28 -0.96 -16.55
C LEU A 176 6.14 0.14 -17.61
N LEU A 177 5.80 1.37 -17.21
CA LEU A 177 5.75 2.52 -18.13
C LEU A 177 7.13 2.84 -18.69
N TYR A 178 8.16 2.85 -17.84
CA TYR A 178 9.54 3.08 -18.26
C TYR A 178 10.07 2.02 -19.23
N LEU A 179 9.62 0.77 -19.08
CA LEU A 179 9.95 -0.33 -19.98
C LEU A 179 9.07 -0.38 -21.24
N GLY A 180 8.05 0.48 -21.38
CA GLY A 180 7.10 0.44 -22.50
C GLY A 180 6.18 -0.79 -22.48
N TRP A 181 6.01 -1.42 -21.32
CA TRP A 181 5.27 -2.67 -21.10
C TRP A 181 3.89 -2.46 -20.48
N TYR A 182 3.63 -1.27 -19.94
CA TYR A 182 2.35 -0.92 -19.31
C TYR A 182 1.18 -1.03 -20.31
N THR A 183 1.27 -0.35 -21.45
CA THR A 183 0.20 -0.30 -22.45
C THR A 183 -0.09 -1.68 -23.08
N PRO A 184 0.91 -2.49 -23.48
CA PRO A 184 0.70 -3.88 -23.88
C PRO A 184 0.03 -4.73 -22.80
N LEU A 185 0.46 -4.61 -21.54
CA LEU A 185 -0.11 -5.36 -20.41
C LEU A 185 -1.58 -5.00 -20.18
N MET A 186 -1.93 -3.71 -20.18
CA MET A 186 -3.32 -3.25 -20.00
C MET A 186 -4.21 -3.75 -21.13
N ARG A 187 -3.73 -3.70 -22.38
CA ARG A 187 -4.47 -4.24 -23.53
C ARG A 187 -4.71 -5.74 -23.39
N ALA A 188 -3.68 -6.51 -23.04
CA ALA A 188 -3.78 -7.96 -22.86
C ALA A 188 -4.76 -8.34 -21.73
N LEU A 189 -4.80 -7.57 -20.65
CA LEU A 189 -5.78 -7.77 -19.56
C LEU A 189 -7.21 -7.42 -20.02
N ALA A 190 -7.38 -6.33 -20.76
CA ALA A 190 -8.69 -5.88 -21.26
C ALA A 190 -9.27 -6.86 -22.30
N SER A 191 -8.43 -7.42 -23.18
CA SER A 191 -8.83 -8.41 -24.18
C SER A 191 -8.85 -9.86 -23.66
N MET A 192 -8.49 -10.08 -22.38
CA MET A 192 -8.31 -11.40 -21.78
C MET A 192 -7.39 -12.32 -22.63
N GLU A 193 -6.30 -11.75 -23.15
CA GLU A 193 -5.35 -12.48 -23.98
C GLU A 193 -4.52 -13.46 -23.13
N LEU A 194 -5.03 -14.68 -22.98
CA LEU A 194 -4.44 -15.70 -22.10
C LEU A 194 -2.96 -15.99 -22.38
N ARG A 195 -2.49 -15.77 -23.61
CA ARG A 195 -1.07 -15.93 -24.00
C ARG A 195 -0.13 -15.01 -23.23
N LEU A 196 -0.59 -13.83 -22.84
CA LEU A 196 0.17 -12.86 -22.05
C LEU A 196 -0.30 -12.83 -20.59
N VAL A 197 -1.62 -12.96 -20.36
CA VAL A 197 -2.18 -12.93 -19.00
C VAL A 197 -1.72 -14.12 -18.17
N ALA A 198 -1.69 -15.34 -18.72
CA ALA A 198 -1.27 -16.51 -17.94
C ALA A 198 0.20 -16.42 -17.48
N PRO A 199 1.18 -16.07 -18.33
CA PRO A 199 2.56 -15.84 -17.87
C PRO A 199 2.70 -14.70 -16.86
N VAL A 200 1.94 -13.60 -17.01
CA VAL A 200 1.89 -12.52 -16.00
C VAL A 200 1.44 -13.07 -14.65
N CYS A 201 0.35 -13.82 -14.61
CA CYS A 201 -0.18 -14.42 -13.38
C CYS A 201 0.82 -15.38 -12.73
N VAL A 202 1.55 -16.17 -13.52
CA VAL A 202 2.62 -17.06 -13.02
C VAL A 202 3.76 -16.26 -12.41
N GLY A 203 4.27 -15.25 -13.13
CA GLY A 203 5.32 -14.36 -12.63
C GLY A 203 4.92 -13.64 -11.36
N PHE A 204 3.70 -13.09 -11.33
CA PHE A 204 3.12 -12.43 -10.18
C PHE A 204 3.00 -13.38 -8.99
N GLY A 205 2.41 -14.56 -9.17
CA GLY A 205 2.17 -15.52 -8.09
C GLY A 205 3.48 -16.00 -7.45
N LEU A 206 4.46 -16.39 -8.26
CA LEU A 206 5.76 -16.84 -7.77
C LEU A 206 6.51 -15.72 -7.04
N ALA A 207 6.59 -14.53 -7.64
CA ALA A 207 7.26 -13.39 -7.03
C ALA A 207 6.56 -12.93 -5.75
N ALA A 208 5.23 -12.82 -5.75
CA ALA A 208 4.46 -12.41 -4.57
C ALA A 208 4.71 -13.36 -3.41
N LEU A 209 4.67 -14.69 -3.64
CA LEU A 209 4.95 -15.67 -2.59
C LEU A 209 6.37 -15.54 -2.01
N LEU A 210 7.37 -15.30 -2.88
CA LEU A 210 8.75 -15.08 -2.45
C LEU A 210 8.90 -13.76 -1.68
N LEU A 211 8.30 -12.68 -2.17
CA LEU A 211 8.34 -11.35 -1.57
C LEU A 211 7.63 -11.32 -0.21
N PHE A 212 6.46 -11.94 -0.08
CA PHE A 212 5.78 -12.06 1.22
C PHE A 212 6.62 -12.85 2.23
N ARG A 213 7.33 -13.90 1.78
CA ARG A 213 8.27 -14.62 2.65
C ARG A 213 9.49 -13.79 3.02
N ALA A 214 10.05 -13.05 2.08
CA ALA A 214 11.17 -12.15 2.33
C ALA A 214 10.77 -11.06 3.33
N MET A 215 9.61 -10.43 3.14
CA MET A 215 9.06 -9.41 4.05
C MET A 215 8.77 -9.97 5.45
N ASP A 216 8.14 -11.14 5.58
CA ASP A 216 7.97 -11.81 6.88
C ASP A 216 9.33 -12.12 7.53
N GLY A 217 10.33 -12.51 6.74
CA GLY A 217 11.71 -12.68 7.21
C GLY A 217 12.34 -11.39 7.73
N LEU A 218 12.18 -10.28 7.00
CA LEU A 218 12.65 -8.95 7.39
C LEU A 218 11.98 -8.48 8.67
N PHE A 219 10.64 -8.56 8.77
CA PHE A 219 9.93 -8.19 9.99
C PHE A 219 10.32 -9.04 11.20
N ARG A 220 10.66 -10.33 11.01
CA ARG A 220 11.08 -11.19 12.13
C ARG A 220 12.49 -10.90 12.63
N ARG A 221 13.42 -10.66 11.71
CA ARG A 221 14.83 -10.42 12.05
C ARG A 221 15.06 -8.95 12.41
N TRP A 222 14.65 -8.04 11.54
CA TRP A 222 15.02 -6.62 11.54
C TRP A 222 13.74 -5.76 11.57
N ARG A 223 12.88 -6.03 12.55
CA ARG A 223 11.55 -5.40 12.65
C ARG A 223 11.64 -3.87 12.72
N ARG A 224 12.53 -3.35 13.57
CA ARG A 224 12.66 -1.92 13.84
C ARG A 224 13.18 -1.19 12.61
N GLU A 225 14.16 -1.78 11.95
CA GLU A 225 14.79 -1.31 10.73
C GLU A 225 13.77 -1.29 9.58
N THR A 226 13.03 -2.38 9.39
CA THR A 226 11.99 -2.50 8.35
C THR A 226 10.89 -1.46 8.57
N LEU A 227 10.40 -1.31 9.81
CA LEU A 227 9.40 -0.29 10.13
C LEU A 227 9.94 1.14 9.96
N SER A 228 11.24 1.37 10.18
CA SER A 228 11.86 2.68 9.96
C SER A 228 11.89 3.05 8.48
N VAL A 229 12.21 2.09 7.60
CA VAL A 229 12.14 2.29 6.14
C VAL A 229 10.70 2.53 5.69
N VAL A 230 9.75 1.71 6.18
CA VAL A 230 8.32 1.85 5.87
C VAL A 230 7.77 3.20 6.32
N LEU A 231 8.18 3.69 7.50
CA LEU A 231 7.85 5.04 7.96
C LEU A 231 8.34 6.10 6.97
N GLY A 232 9.55 5.96 6.43
CA GLY A 232 10.09 6.82 5.38
C GLY A 232 9.23 6.81 4.11
N PHE A 233 8.83 5.62 3.65
CA PHE A 233 7.91 5.46 2.51
C PHE A 233 6.57 6.16 2.76
N VAL A 234 5.99 5.98 3.94
CA VAL A 234 4.71 6.59 4.33
C VAL A 234 4.82 8.11 4.32
N VAL A 235 5.81 8.68 5.00
CA VAL A 235 6.01 10.13 5.11
C VAL A 235 6.25 10.77 3.73
N SER A 236 7.13 10.18 2.91
CA SER A 236 7.39 10.69 1.57
C SER A 236 6.15 10.59 0.68
N SER A 237 5.43 9.47 0.73
CA SER A 237 4.20 9.29 -0.07
C SER A 237 3.15 10.33 0.30
N MET A 238 2.99 10.67 1.59
CA MET A 238 2.09 11.74 2.02
C MET A 238 2.48 13.10 1.42
N ALA A 239 3.77 13.43 1.40
CA ALA A 239 4.26 14.68 0.84
C ALA A 239 4.04 14.75 -0.69
N LEU A 240 4.28 13.65 -1.40
CA LEU A 240 4.13 13.56 -2.86
C LEU A 240 2.67 13.63 -3.32
N VAL A 241 1.74 13.19 -2.47
CA VAL A 241 0.30 13.10 -2.77
C VAL A 241 -0.46 14.34 -2.31
N PHE A 242 0.20 15.24 -1.58
CA PHE A 242 -0.44 16.45 -1.06
C PHE A 242 -1.08 17.27 -2.19
N PRO A 243 -2.39 17.59 -2.10
CA PRO A 243 -3.10 18.22 -3.21
C PRO A 243 -2.66 19.68 -3.37
N GLY A 244 -2.26 20.07 -4.58
CA GLY A 244 -1.78 21.43 -4.85
C GLY A 244 -2.84 22.52 -4.69
N ASP A 245 -4.12 22.15 -4.81
CA ASP A 245 -5.29 23.01 -4.63
C ASP A 245 -5.88 22.95 -3.20
N PHE A 246 -5.14 22.41 -2.22
CA PHE A 246 -5.59 22.31 -0.83
C PHE A 246 -6.14 23.64 -0.29
N PHE A 247 -5.44 24.75 -0.58
CA PHE A 247 -5.82 26.10 -0.18
C PHE A 247 -6.73 26.83 -1.18
N GLY A 248 -7.40 26.08 -2.08
CA GLY A 248 -8.38 26.62 -3.01
C GLY A 248 -9.69 27.10 -2.35
N PRO A 249 -10.74 27.37 -3.13
CA PRO A 249 -12.00 27.93 -2.63
C PRO A 249 -12.70 27.11 -1.53
N ARG A 250 -12.42 25.80 -1.47
CA ARG A 250 -12.98 24.85 -0.49
C ARG A 250 -12.01 24.50 0.64
N TRP A 251 -10.96 25.30 0.87
CA TRP A 251 -9.95 25.01 1.90
C TRP A 251 -10.51 24.72 3.31
N PRO A 252 -11.62 25.34 3.80
CA PRO A 252 -12.15 24.99 5.12
C PRO A 252 -12.69 23.56 5.16
N VAL A 253 -13.31 23.12 4.05
CA VAL A 253 -13.79 21.73 3.90
C VAL A 253 -12.62 20.78 3.83
N ASN A 254 -11.57 21.11 3.06
CA ASN A 254 -10.36 20.30 2.96
C ASN A 254 -9.70 20.11 4.34
N LEU A 255 -9.57 21.19 5.12
CA LEU A 255 -9.02 21.16 6.47
C LEU A 255 -9.89 20.31 7.42
N ALA A 256 -11.22 20.49 7.40
CA ALA A 256 -12.14 19.71 8.22
C ALA A 256 -12.07 18.21 7.89
N LEU A 257 -11.99 17.86 6.61
CA LEU A 257 -11.85 16.48 6.15
C LEU A 257 -10.50 15.87 6.54
N THR A 258 -9.41 16.62 6.43
CA THR A 258 -8.10 16.17 6.92
C THR A 258 -8.12 15.97 8.44
N ALA A 259 -8.72 16.88 9.21
CA ALA A 259 -8.84 16.74 10.66
C ALA A 259 -9.70 15.51 11.05
N ALA A 260 -10.81 15.27 10.35
CA ALA A 260 -11.63 14.08 10.51
C ALA A 260 -10.82 12.80 10.20
N GLY A 261 -10.06 12.82 9.10
CA GLY A 261 -9.12 11.75 8.75
C GLY A 261 -8.10 11.49 9.86
N VAL A 262 -7.47 12.53 10.40
CA VAL A 262 -6.51 12.43 11.51
C VAL A 262 -7.15 11.78 12.73
N ALA A 263 -8.37 12.19 13.10
CA ALA A 263 -9.09 11.60 14.22
C ALA A 263 -9.34 10.10 14.02
N VAL A 264 -9.78 9.69 12.83
CA VAL A 264 -9.99 8.27 12.47
C VAL A 264 -8.67 7.50 12.51
N GLY A 265 -7.62 8.00 11.85
CA GLY A 265 -6.31 7.38 11.80
C GLY A 265 -5.68 7.22 13.19
N TYR A 266 -5.83 8.22 14.04
CA TYR A 266 -5.33 8.20 15.41
C TYR A 266 -6.10 7.21 16.30
N ALA A 267 -7.43 7.20 16.19
CA ALA A 267 -8.27 6.24 16.91
C ALA A 267 -7.89 4.80 16.51
N MET A 268 -7.71 4.55 15.21
CA MET A 268 -7.30 3.24 14.70
C MET A 268 -5.89 2.83 15.13
N GLY A 269 -4.92 3.74 15.06
CA GLY A 269 -3.55 3.48 15.51
C GLY A 269 -3.46 3.16 17.01
N ARG A 270 -4.35 3.72 17.83
CA ARG A 270 -4.46 3.35 19.26
C ARG A 270 -5.14 2.01 19.48
N MET A 271 -6.09 1.63 18.63
CA MET A 271 -6.83 0.37 18.73
C MET A 271 -5.99 -0.89 18.45
N GLU A 272 -4.83 -0.74 17.81
CA GLU A 272 -3.84 -1.80 17.59
C GLU A 272 -3.14 -2.22 18.90
N LYS A 273 -2.98 -1.29 19.85
CA LYS A 273 -2.15 -1.48 21.06
C LYS A 273 -2.92 -1.94 22.30
N LYS A 274 -4.25 -2.07 22.21
CA LYS A 274 -5.14 -2.62 23.25
C LYS A 274 -5.73 -3.94 22.79
#